data_AF-A0A0S2FE09-F1
#
_entry.id   AF-A0A0S2FE09-F1
#
_cell.length_a   1.000
_cell.length_b   1.000
_cell.length_c   1.000
_cell.angle_alpha   90.00
_cell.angle_beta   90.00
_cell.angle_gamma   90.00
#
_symmetry.space_group_name_H-M   'P 1'
#
loop_
_entity.id
_entity.type
_entity.pdbx_description
1 polymer ?
#
loop_
_entity_poly.entity_id
_entity_poly.type
_entity_poly.pdbx_seq_one_letter_code
_entity_poly.pdbx_strand_id
1 'polypeptide(L)'
;MRNFTALLYYLFALLGCDIGATTIVHRASADGIDIIDSEVRVTDRIAKFECLASRSGQCHYTLFHDDCAAADKTAAAKNANADACANRPFERFAMVAGTDKEVIGLEPGFKLCVSAEDQAMNADCKSTARQ
;
A
#
# COMPACT_ATOMS: atom_id res chain seq x y z
N MET A 1 47.78 -0.15 -8.86
CA MET A 1 47.22 0.60 -7.71
C MET A 1 46.14 1.59 -8.14
N ARG A 2 46.43 2.61 -8.97
CA ARG A 2 45.46 3.64 -9.40
C ARG A 2 44.25 3.13 -10.21
N ASN A 3 44.47 2.11 -11.05
CA ASN A 3 43.41 1.57 -11.92
C ASN A 3 42.38 0.73 -11.13
N PHE A 4 42.82 0.08 -10.04
CA PHE A 4 41.94 -0.70 -9.16
C PHE A 4 41.00 0.20 -8.35
N THR A 5 41.49 1.36 -7.90
CA THR A 5 40.69 2.35 -7.20
C THR A 5 39.59 2.92 -8.09
N ALA A 6 39.92 3.25 -9.35
CA ALA A 6 38.94 3.72 -10.33
C ALA A 6 37.85 2.68 -10.62
N LEU A 7 38.21 1.40 -10.71
CA LEU A 7 37.28 0.29 -10.93
C LEU A 7 36.36 0.09 -9.72
N LEU A 8 36.88 0.24 -8.50
CA LEU A 8 36.10 0.17 -7.27
C LEU A 8 35.09 1.32 -7.16
N TYR A 9 35.50 2.55 -7.49
CA TYR A 9 34.59 3.70 -7.53
C TYR A 9 33.49 3.54 -8.59
N TYR A 10 33.83 2.99 -9.76
CA TYR A 10 32.85 2.69 -10.80
C TYR A 10 31.85 1.61 -10.35
N LEU A 11 32.31 0.57 -9.66
CA LEU A 11 31.43 -0.46 -9.10
C LEU A 11 30.49 0.12 -8.03
N PHE A 12 30.99 0.99 -7.14
CA PHE A 12 30.17 1.64 -6.12
C PHE A 12 29.11 2.59 -6.70
N ALA A 13 29.40 3.24 -7.84
CA ALA A 13 28.40 4.05 -8.55
C ALA A 13 27.30 3.21 -9.21
N LEU A 14 27.60 1.96 -9.60
CA LEU A 14 26.61 1.02 -10.15
C LEU A 14 25.79 0.32 -9.07
N LEU A 15 26.29 0.24 -7.83
CA LEU A 15 25.55 -0.20 -6.65
C LEU A 15 24.65 0.91 -6.11
N GLY A 16 23.98 1.64 -7.01
CA GLY A 16 22.86 2.53 -6.70
C GLY A 16 21.75 1.69 -6.11
N CYS A 17 21.86 1.44 -4.81
CA CYS A 17 20.91 0.67 -4.05
C CYS A 17 19.73 1.62 -3.81
N ASP A 18 18.54 1.25 -4.29
CA ASP A 18 17.26 1.90 -3.96
C ASP A 18 16.97 1.64 -2.46
N ILE A 19 17.79 2.23 -1.59
CA ILE A 19 17.77 2.02 -0.15
C ILE A 19 16.61 2.85 0.40
N GLY A 20 15.43 2.25 0.46
CA GLY A 20 14.32 2.78 1.28
C GLY A 20 13.01 3.05 0.56
N ALA A 21 12.91 2.79 -0.75
CA ALA A 21 11.64 2.82 -1.46
C ALA A 21 10.99 1.43 -1.49
N THR A 22 9.80 1.29 -0.91
CA THR A 22 8.96 0.09 -1.02
C THR A 22 7.90 0.34 -2.07
N THR A 23 7.87 -0.47 -3.14
CA THR A 23 6.81 -0.39 -4.15
C THR A 23 5.81 -1.52 -3.94
N ILE A 24 4.54 -1.16 -3.74
CA ILE A 24 3.42 -2.06 -3.56
C ILE A 24 2.57 -1.97 -4.82
N VAL A 25 2.48 -3.06 -5.57
CA VAL A 25 1.66 -3.13 -6.79
C VAL A 25 0.42 -3.98 -6.49
N HIS A 26 -0.75 -3.40 -6.69
CA HIS A 26 -2.02 -4.09 -6.59
C HIS A 26 -2.62 -4.25 -7.99
N ARG A 27 -2.58 -5.49 -8.48
CA ARG A 27 -3.25 -5.90 -9.71
C ARG A 27 -4.32 -6.93 -9.38
N ALA A 28 -5.56 -6.62 -9.70
CA ALA A 28 -6.69 -7.54 -9.59
C ALA A 28 -7.31 -7.73 -10.96
N SER A 29 -7.40 -8.99 -11.41
CA SER A 29 -8.02 -9.38 -12.67
C SER A 29 -9.12 -10.39 -12.38
N ALA A 30 -10.28 -10.23 -13.02
CA ALA A 30 -11.33 -11.27 -13.05
C ALA A 30 -11.65 -11.59 -14.51
N ASP A 31 -11.76 -12.88 -14.83
CA ASP A 31 -12.05 -13.37 -16.17
C ASP A 31 -11.13 -12.81 -17.29
N GLY A 32 -9.88 -12.50 -16.93
CA GLY A 32 -8.88 -11.94 -17.86
C GLY A 32 -9.03 -10.44 -18.15
N ILE A 33 -9.94 -9.76 -17.45
CA ILE A 33 -10.10 -8.29 -17.50
C ILE A 33 -9.50 -7.70 -16.22
N ASP A 34 -8.58 -6.75 -16.38
CA ASP A 34 -8.04 -5.99 -15.25
C ASP A 34 -9.17 -5.18 -14.60
N ILE A 35 -9.51 -5.54 -13.36
CA ILE A 35 -10.50 -4.83 -12.56
C ILE A 35 -9.84 -3.62 -11.87
N ILE A 36 -8.57 -3.76 -11.46
CA ILE A 36 -7.75 -2.70 -10.86
C ILE A 36 -6.29 -2.91 -11.25
N ASP A 37 -5.62 -1.83 -11.66
CA ASP A 37 -4.16 -1.69 -11.67
C ASP A 37 -3.79 -0.42 -10.90
N SER A 38 -3.08 -0.59 -9.79
CA SER A 38 -2.61 0.51 -8.96
C SER A 38 -1.22 0.24 -8.38
N GLU A 39 -0.45 1.30 -8.27
CA GLU A 39 0.92 1.26 -7.78
C GLU A 39 1.07 2.25 -6.62
N VAL A 40 1.74 1.83 -5.56
CA VAL A 40 2.03 2.68 -4.41
C VAL A 40 3.50 2.61 -4.09
N ARG A 41 4.18 3.75 -4.12
CA ARG A 41 5.58 3.87 -3.74
C ARG A 41 5.69 4.57 -2.40
N VAL A 42 6.21 3.87 -1.41
CA VAL A 42 6.46 4.39 -0.07
C VAL A 42 7.95 4.67 0.08
N THR A 43 8.32 5.92 0.32
CA THR A 43 9.69 6.35 0.59
C THR A 43 9.71 7.09 1.92
N ASP A 44 10.39 6.54 2.92
CA ASP A 44 10.38 7.04 4.30
C ASP A 44 8.94 7.21 4.85
N ARG A 45 8.42 8.43 4.95
CA ARG A 45 7.04 8.74 5.40
C ARG A 45 6.14 9.33 4.31
N ILE A 46 6.54 9.21 3.05
CA ILE A 46 5.79 9.71 1.90
C ILE A 46 5.33 8.51 1.09
N ALA A 47 4.02 8.41 0.87
CA ALA A 47 3.44 7.41 -0.01
C ALA A 47 2.84 8.09 -1.25
N LYS A 48 3.37 7.75 -2.41
CA LYS A 48 2.83 8.14 -3.70
C LYS A 48 1.91 7.03 -4.20
N PHE A 49 0.64 7.36 -4.39
CA PHE A 49 -0.39 6.48 -4.92
C PHE A 49 -0.61 6.81 -6.39
N GLU A 50 -0.67 5.80 -7.24
CA GLU A 50 -0.97 5.92 -8.67
C GLU A 50 -2.10 4.94 -9.01
N CYS A 51 -3.21 5.49 -9.52
CA CYS A 51 -4.31 4.68 -10.03
C CYS A 51 -4.13 4.55 -11.54
N LEU A 52 -3.51 3.46 -12.02
CA LEU A 52 -3.20 3.29 -13.43
C LEU A 52 -4.46 2.96 -14.23
N ALA A 53 -5.27 2.02 -13.74
CA ALA A 53 -6.53 1.64 -14.34
C ALA A 53 -7.51 1.10 -13.29
N SER A 54 -8.80 1.34 -13.49
CA SER A 54 -9.87 0.74 -12.69
C SER A 54 -11.11 0.56 -13.55
N ARG A 55 -11.82 -0.55 -13.37
CA ARG A 55 -13.06 -0.85 -14.09
C ARG A 55 -14.15 0.21 -13.86
N SER A 56 -14.21 0.80 -12.67
CA SER A 56 -15.17 1.87 -12.34
C SER A 56 -14.71 3.26 -12.80
N GLY A 57 -13.47 3.37 -13.27
CA GLY A 57 -12.78 4.65 -13.51
C GLY A 57 -12.17 5.27 -12.24
N GLN A 58 -12.32 4.66 -11.07
CA GLN A 58 -11.74 5.14 -9.81
C GLN A 58 -11.10 4.02 -8.99
N CYS A 59 -9.96 4.30 -8.36
CA CYS A 59 -9.35 3.45 -7.35
C CYS A 59 -9.71 3.97 -5.95
N HIS A 60 -10.37 3.15 -5.15
CA HIS A 60 -10.74 3.46 -3.78
C HIS A 60 -9.69 2.88 -2.83
N TYR A 61 -8.84 3.73 -2.26
CA TYR A 61 -7.80 3.35 -1.32
C TYR A 61 -8.28 3.47 0.11
N THR A 62 -7.93 2.49 0.94
CA THR A 62 -8.23 2.45 2.37
C THR A 62 -6.98 2.03 3.13
N LEU A 63 -6.58 2.85 4.11
CA LEU A 63 -5.34 2.70 4.88
C LEU A 63 -5.65 2.36 6.34
N PHE A 64 -4.96 1.36 6.88
CA PHE A 64 -5.11 0.87 8.26
C PHE A 64 -3.77 0.86 9.00
N HIS A 65 -3.81 1.03 10.32
CA HIS A 65 -2.63 0.88 11.17
C HIS A 65 -2.21 -0.60 11.29
N ASP A 66 -0.90 -0.89 11.27
CA ASP A 66 -0.40 -2.26 11.39
C ASP A 66 -0.59 -2.85 12.79
N ASP A 67 -0.37 -2.01 13.81
CA ASP A 67 -0.42 -2.39 15.22
C ASP A 67 -1.78 -2.97 15.63
N CYS A 68 -2.82 -2.64 14.88
CA CYS A 68 -4.16 -3.15 15.12
C CYS A 68 -4.47 -4.40 14.30
N ALA A 69 -3.79 -4.62 13.17
CA ALA A 69 -3.96 -5.82 12.35
C ALA A 69 -3.15 -7.03 12.85
N ALA A 70 -2.20 -6.83 13.76
CA ALA A 70 -1.47 -7.91 14.44
C ALA A 70 -2.23 -8.55 15.62
N ALA A 71 -3.39 -8.00 16.00
CA ALA A 71 -4.21 -8.52 17.10
C ALA A 71 -4.79 -9.93 16.84
N ASP A 72 -4.76 -10.41 15.59
CA ASP A 72 -5.34 -11.69 15.18
C ASP A 72 -4.47 -12.93 15.45
N LYS A 73 -3.27 -12.81 16.05
CA LYS A 73 -2.37 -13.99 16.16
C LYS A 73 -2.10 -14.53 17.55
N THR A 74 -2.26 -13.78 18.63
CA THR A 74 -2.11 -14.31 20.00
C THR A 74 -2.74 -13.42 21.08
N ALA A 75 -4.04 -13.55 21.37
CA ALA A 75 -4.65 -13.40 22.71
C ALA A 75 -6.17 -13.27 22.59
N ALA A 76 -6.91 -14.31 22.96
CA ALA A 76 -8.38 -14.33 22.98
C ALA A 76 -9.00 -13.60 24.20
N ALA A 77 -8.38 -12.53 24.72
CA ALA A 77 -8.83 -11.94 26.00
C ALA A 77 -8.70 -10.41 26.14
N LYS A 78 -8.48 -9.64 25.06
CA LYS A 78 -8.41 -8.16 25.09
C LYS A 78 -9.28 -7.47 24.01
N ASN A 79 -10.26 -8.19 23.44
CA ASN A 79 -10.63 -8.10 22.02
C ASN A 79 -12.01 -7.45 21.76
N ALA A 80 -12.15 -6.18 22.12
CA ALA A 80 -13.23 -5.35 21.53
C ALA A 80 -12.65 -4.05 20.96
N ASN A 81 -11.69 -3.44 21.67
CA ASN A 81 -10.97 -2.26 21.18
C ASN A 81 -9.90 -2.60 20.13
N ALA A 82 -9.29 -3.79 20.19
CA ALA A 82 -8.30 -4.21 19.20
C ALA A 82 -8.96 -4.43 17.83
N ASP A 83 -10.08 -5.15 17.78
CA ASP A 83 -10.88 -5.36 16.55
C ASP A 83 -11.48 -4.05 16.02
N ALA A 84 -11.89 -3.15 16.92
CA ALA A 84 -12.37 -1.82 16.54
C ALA A 84 -11.25 -0.91 16.00
N CYS A 85 -10.01 -1.10 16.44
CA CYS A 85 -8.86 -0.40 15.90
C CYS A 85 -8.42 -0.99 14.56
N ALA A 86 -8.39 -2.32 14.43
CA ALA A 86 -7.94 -3.01 13.23
C ALA A 86 -8.80 -2.61 12.03
N ASN A 87 -10.11 -2.52 12.26
CA ASN A 87 -11.09 -2.22 11.23
C ASN A 87 -11.37 -0.73 11.06
N ARG A 88 -10.68 0.16 11.79
CA ARG A 88 -10.83 1.60 11.59
C ARG A 88 -9.77 2.09 10.62
N PRO A 89 -10.15 2.44 9.38
CA PRO A 89 -9.22 3.10 8.49
C PRO A 89 -8.89 4.48 9.05
N PHE A 90 -7.59 4.83 9.05
CA PHE A 90 -7.18 6.18 9.43
C PHE A 90 -7.28 7.15 8.24
N GLU A 91 -7.21 6.61 7.02
CA GLU A 91 -7.40 7.38 5.80
C GLU A 91 -8.11 6.55 4.72
N ARG A 92 -9.02 7.19 4.00
CA ARG A 92 -9.73 6.63 2.84
C ARG A 92 -9.94 7.72 1.81
N PHE A 93 -9.65 7.43 0.55
CA PHE A 93 -9.86 8.36 -0.54
C PHE A 93 -10.06 7.61 -1.86
N ALA A 94 -10.68 8.29 -2.82
CA ALA A 94 -10.83 7.82 -4.19
C ALA A 94 -9.94 8.63 -5.12
N MET A 95 -9.40 7.97 -6.14
CA MET A 95 -8.60 8.60 -7.19
C MET A 95 -9.16 8.22 -8.54
N VAL A 96 -9.18 9.16 -9.48
CA VAL A 96 -9.57 8.89 -10.86
C VAL A 96 -8.45 8.11 -11.54
N ALA A 97 -8.78 7.15 -12.40
CA ALA A 97 -7.79 6.43 -13.19
C ALA A 97 -6.95 7.41 -14.04
N GLY A 98 -5.63 7.19 -14.07
CA GLY A 98 -4.64 8.07 -14.66
C GLY A 98 -4.16 9.22 -13.77
N THR A 99 -4.60 9.29 -12.51
CA THR A 99 -4.14 10.31 -11.55
C THR A 99 -3.22 9.73 -10.49
N ASP A 100 -2.38 10.60 -9.94
CA ASP A 100 -1.51 10.32 -8.81
C ASP A 100 -1.83 11.22 -7.60
N LYS A 101 -1.52 10.73 -6.40
CA LYS A 101 -1.68 11.47 -5.15
C LYS A 101 -0.53 11.13 -4.22
N GLU A 102 0.09 12.15 -3.65
CA GLU A 102 1.07 11.97 -2.58
C GLU A 102 0.43 12.23 -1.22
N VAL A 103 0.76 11.36 -0.27
CA VAL A 103 0.38 11.53 1.13
C VAL A 103 1.66 11.54 1.97
N ILE A 104 1.78 12.58 2.79
CA ILE A 104 2.96 12.86 3.60
C ILE A 104 2.63 12.56 5.06
N GLY A 105 3.60 12.01 5.79
CA GLY A 105 3.46 11.72 7.21
C GLY A 105 2.79 10.39 7.50
N LEU A 106 2.86 9.43 6.57
CA LEU A 106 2.41 8.07 6.85
C LEU A 106 3.33 7.42 7.87
N GLU A 107 2.71 6.78 8.86
CA GLU A 107 3.40 5.91 9.80
C GLU A 107 3.94 4.69 9.05
N PRO A 108 5.18 4.25 9.34
CA PRO A 108 5.71 3.05 8.71
C PRO A 108 4.89 1.81 9.11
N GLY A 109 4.80 0.84 8.20
CA GLY A 109 4.14 -0.45 8.45
C GLY A 109 2.64 -0.50 8.15
N PHE A 110 1.99 0.61 7.78
CA PHE A 110 0.56 0.62 7.47
C PHE A 110 0.12 -0.46 6.47
N LYS A 111 -1.13 -0.91 6.60
CA LYS A 111 -1.78 -1.79 5.62
C LYS A 111 -2.59 -0.97 4.63
N LEU A 112 -2.50 -1.36 3.37
CA LEU A 112 -3.23 -0.73 2.27
C LEU A 112 -4.17 -1.73 1.60
N CYS A 113 -5.40 -1.31 1.39
CA CYS A 113 -6.38 -1.99 0.56
C CYS A 113 -6.84 -1.08 -0.57
N VAL A 114 -7.06 -1.64 -1.75
CA VAL A 114 -7.60 -0.94 -2.92
C VAL A 114 -8.78 -1.71 -3.52
N SER A 115 -9.83 -0.99 -3.92
CA SER A 115 -11.05 -1.53 -4.52
C SER A 115 -11.46 -0.70 -5.74
N ALA A 116 -12.12 -1.34 -6.72
CA ALA A 116 -12.68 -0.65 -7.88
C ALA A 116 -14.00 0.02 -7.50
N GLU A 117 -14.74 -0.58 -6.59
CA GLU A 117 -16.00 -0.03 -6.08
C GLU A 117 -15.79 0.70 -4.74
N ASP A 118 -16.66 1.67 -4.46
CA ASP A 118 -16.68 2.42 -3.20
C ASP A 118 -17.24 1.58 -2.05
N GLN A 119 -16.52 0.53 -1.69
CA GLN A 119 -16.90 -0.43 -0.66
C GLN A 119 -16.06 -0.24 0.60
N ALA A 120 -16.69 -0.40 1.76
CA ALA A 120 -15.97 -0.42 3.02
C ALA A 120 -15.15 -1.71 3.14
N MET A 121 -13.83 -1.58 3.15
CA MET A 121 -12.90 -2.69 3.39
C MET A 121 -12.61 -2.85 4.88
N ASN A 122 -12.24 -4.06 5.29
CA ASN A 122 -11.65 -4.33 6.59
C ASN A 122 -10.10 -4.41 6.50
N ALA A 123 -9.43 -4.63 7.63
CA ALA A 123 -7.96 -4.73 7.71
C ALA A 123 -7.35 -5.90 6.90
N ASP A 124 -8.18 -6.87 6.50
CA ASP A 124 -7.83 -8.01 5.65
C ASP A 124 -8.11 -7.75 4.16
N CYS A 125 -8.44 -6.52 3.78
CA CYS A 125 -8.86 -6.13 2.44
C CYS A 125 -10.06 -6.93 1.90
N LYS A 126 -11.00 -7.25 2.79
CA LYS A 126 -12.30 -7.85 2.45
C LYS A 126 -13.40 -6.81 2.57
N SER A 127 -14.36 -6.89 1.65
CA SER A 127 -15.57 -6.06 1.72
C SER A 127 -16.39 -6.41 2.96
N THR A 128 -16.76 -5.38 3.72
CA THR A 128 -17.64 -5.48 4.90
C THR A 128 -19.11 -5.24 4.57
N ALA A 129 -19.40 -4.87 3.32
CA ALA A 129 -20.76 -4.88 2.81
C ALA A 129 -21.23 -6.36 2.81
N ARG A 130 -22.04 -6.73 3.80
CA ARG A 130 -22.66 -8.06 3.93
C ARG A 130 -23.13 -8.55 2.56
N GLN A 131 -22.68 -9.74 2.16
CA GLN A 131 -23.52 -10.64 1.37
C GLN A 131 -24.50 -11.32 2.32
#